data_AF-A0A661BXQ6-F1
#
_entry.id   AF-A0A661BXQ6-F1
#
_cell.length_a   1.000
_cell.length_b   1.000
_cell.length_c   1.000
_cell.angle_alpha   90.00
_cell.angle_beta   90.00
_cell.angle_gamma   90.00
#
_symmetry.space_group_name_H-M   'P 1'
#
loop_
_entity.id
_entity.type
_entity.pdbx_description
1 polymer ?
#
loop_
_entity_poly.entity_id
_entity_poly.type
_entity_poly.pdbx_seq_one_letter_code
_entity_poly.pdbx_strand_id
1 'polypeptide(L)' 'MKNEKRKIISLAITGASGMQYGFRLLEILLQKNNTVYLMVSKAAQVVIGMET' A
#
# COMPACT_ATOMS: atom_id res chain seq x y z
N MET A 1 0.16 -26.74 6.61
CA MET A 1 0.49 -25.29 6.57
C MET A 1 0.73 -24.93 5.11
N LYS A 2 -0.04 -23.99 4.53
CA LYS A 2 0.11 -23.62 3.10
C LYS A 2 1.48 -22.97 2.89
N ASN A 3 2.28 -23.49 1.97
CA ASN A 3 3.47 -22.84 1.44
C ASN A 3 3.07 -21.63 0.60
N GLU A 4 2.59 -20.55 1.23
CA GLU A 4 2.46 -19.28 0.51
C GLU A 4 3.86 -18.73 0.27
N LYS A 5 4.32 -18.81 -0.99
CA LYS A 5 5.60 -18.21 -1.40
C LYS A 5 5.52 -16.71 -1.16
N ARG A 6 6.46 -16.18 -0.36
CA ARG A 6 6.65 -14.73 -0.19
C ARG A 6 6.82 -14.07 -1.56
N LYS A 7 5.99 -13.08 -1.88
CA LYS A 7 6.10 -12.29 -3.12
C LYS A 7 6.78 -10.96 -2.84
N ILE A 8 7.42 -10.41 -3.86
CA ILE A 8 7.91 -9.03 -3.89
C ILE A 8 6.93 -8.24 -4.74
N ILE A 9 6.37 -7.17 -4.18
CA ILE A 9 5.31 -6.37 -4.81
C ILE A 9 5.72 -4.90 -4.77
N SER A 10 5.70 -4.23 -5.92
CA SER A 10 5.81 -2.78 -5.99
C SER A 10 4.42 -2.16 -5.86
N LEU A 11 4.21 -1.32 -4.85
CA LEU A 11 2.96 -0.61 -4.60
C LEU A 11 3.19 0.90 -4.74
N ALA A 12 2.46 1.54 -5.65
CA ALA A 12 2.50 2.98 -5.85
C ALA A 12 1.19 3.62 -5.37
N ILE A 13 1.28 4.58 -4.45
CA ILE A 13 0.16 5.42 -4.02
C ILE A 13 0.31 6.79 -4.70
N THR A 14 -0.75 7.21 -5.39
CA THR A 14 -0.84 8.49 -6.11
C THR A 14 -1.92 9.39 -5.49
N GLY A 15 -2.04 10.65 -5.95
CA GLY A 15 -2.97 11.64 -5.40
C GLY A 15 -4.42 11.50 -5.87
N ALA A 16 -4.92 10.28 -5.97
CA ALA A 16 -6.34 10.02 -6.17
C ALA A 16 -7.05 9.94 -4.81
N SER A 17 -8.33 10.27 -4.77
CA SER A 17 -9.15 10.10 -3.56
C SER A 17 -9.28 8.62 -3.18
N GLY A 18 -9.56 8.37 -1.90
CA GLY A 18 -9.78 7.03 -1.40
C GLY A 18 -8.53 6.40 -0.78
N MET A 19 -7.75 7.20 -0.06
CA MET A 19 -6.48 6.75 0.52
C MET A 19 -6.63 5.53 1.43
N GLN A 20 -7.77 5.38 2.12
CA GLN A 20 -8.03 4.22 2.96
C GLN A 20 -7.86 2.86 2.23
N TYR A 21 -8.15 2.79 0.93
CA TYR A 21 -8.01 1.54 0.17
C TYR A 21 -6.55 1.16 -0.03
N GLY A 22 -5.69 2.15 -0.29
CA GLY A 22 -4.25 1.94 -0.43
C GLY A 22 -3.62 1.45 0.87
N PHE A 23 -4.01 2.03 2.00
CA PHE A 23 -3.54 1.59 3.32
C PHE A 23 -4.05 0.21 3.69
N ARG A 24 -5.33 -0.08 3.43
CA ARG A 24 -5.89 -1.41 3.70
C ARG A 24 -5.22 -2.50 2.86
N LEU A 25 -4.92 -2.21 1.59
CA LEU A 25 -4.18 -3.13 0.74
C LEU A 25 -2.76 -3.37 1.28
N LEU A 26 -2.03 -2.30 1.60
CA LEU A 26 -0.67 -2.40 2.17
C LEU A 26 -0.67 -3.26 3.44
N GLU A 27 -1.61 -3.03 4.36
CA GLU A 27 -1.76 -3.80 5.59
C GLU A 27 -1.92 -5.30 5.30
N ILE A 28 -2.83 -5.67 4.39
CA ILE A 28 -3.10 -7.07 4.03
C ILE A 28 -1.85 -7.70 3.38
N LEU A 29 -1.16 -6.98 2.50
CA LEU A 29 0.05 -7.48 1.85
C LEU A 29 1.16 -7.79 2.85
N LEU A 30 1.34 -6.94 3.86
CA LEU A 30 2.31 -7.13 4.94
C LEU A 30 1.88 -8.27 5.89
N GLN A 31 0.59 -8.37 6.24
CA GLN A 31 0.05 -9.48 7.03
C GLN A 31 0.25 -10.85 6.36
N LYS A 32 0.25 -10.87 5.03
CA LYS A 32 0.56 -12.05 4.21
C LYS A 32 2.06 -12.33 4.04
N ASN A 33 2.91 -11.60 4.77
CA ASN A 33 4.36 -11.76 4.79
C ASN A 33 5.02 -11.52 3.41
N ASN A 34 4.42 -10.65 2.59
CA ASN A 34 5.03 -10.19 1.34
C ASN A 34 6.02 -9.06 1.60
N THR A 35 7.03 -8.93 0.74
CA THR A 35 7.89 -7.76 0.69
C THR A 35 7.24 -6.71 -0.20
N VAL A 36 7.02 -5.49 0.32
CA VAL A 36 6.40 -4.40 -0.44
C VAL A 36 7.40 -3.27 -0.63
N TYR A 37 7.67 -2.92 -1.88
CA TYR A 37 8.36 -1.68 -2.23
C TYR A 37 7.33 -0.58 -2.45
N LEU A 38 7.22 0.30 -1.46
CA LEU A 38 6.23 1.36 -1.45
C LEU A 38 6.77 2.64 -2.07
N MET A 39 6.00 3.22 -3.00
CA MET A 39 6.23 4.55 -3.57
C MET A 39 5.02 5.43 -3.25
N VAL A 40 5.28 6.66 -2.82
CA VAL A 40 4.24 7.64 -2.50
C VAL A 40 4.56 8.94 -3.22
N SER A 41 3.67 9.39 -4.10
CA SER A 41 3.89 10.63 -4.85
C SER A 41 3.66 11.87 -3.97
N LYS A 42 4.17 13.03 -4.41
CA LYS A 42 3.90 14.29 -3.70
C LYS A 42 2.41 14.62 -3.62
N ALA A 43 1.65 14.32 -4.68
CA ALA A 43 0.19 14.50 -4.70
C ALA A 43 -0.51 13.55 -3.70
N ALA A 44 -0.03 12.31 -3.54
CA ALA A 44 -0.56 11.40 -2.52
C ALA A 44 -0.40 11.95 -1.10
N GLN A 45 0.74 12.58 -0.79
CA GLN A 45 0.97 13.19 0.53
C GLN A 45 -0.07 14.28 0.86
N VAL A 46 -0.50 15.04 -0.14
CA VAL A 46 -1.55 16.06 0.02
C VAL A 46 -2.89 15.40 0.33
N VAL A 47 -3.28 14.39 -0.46
CA VAL A 47 -4.55 13.67 -0.25
C VAL A 47 -4.58 12.96 1.12
N ILE A 48 -3.48 12.34 1.53
CA ILE A 48 -3.33 11.74 2.86
C ILE A 48 -3.65 12.79 3.94
N GLY A 49 -3.01 13.96 3.91
CA GLY A 49 -3.25 15.00 4.92
C GLY A 49 -4.66 15.62 4.90
N MET A 50 -5.46 15.36 3.86
CA MET A 50 -6.85 15.82 3.77
C MET A 50 -7.86 14.74 4.21
N GLU A 51 -7.56 13.46 3.94
CA GLU A 51 -8.50 12.34 4.13
C GLU A 51 -8.21 11.49 5.38
N THR A 52 -7.06 11.66 6.03
CA THR A 52 -6.64 10.87 7.21
C THR A 52 -5.95 11.73 8.26
#